data_AF-A0A1D3CWQ8-F1
#
_entry.id   AF-A0A1D3CWQ8-F1
#
_cell.length_a   1.000
_cell.length_b   1.000
_cell.length_c   1.000
_cell.angle_alpha   90.00
_cell.angle_beta   90.00
_cell.angle_gamma   90.00
#
_symmetry.space_group_name_H-M   'P 1'
#
loop_
_entity.id
_entity.type
_entity.pdbx_description
1 polymer ?
#
loop_
_entity_poly.entity_id
_entity_poly.type
_entity_poly.pdbx_seq_one_letter_code
_entity_poly.pdbx_strand_id
1 'polypeptide(L)'
;MLLVGFGALAAASAAVVLPILLYYHFVDCKKSNAATAFTFCCTLTLALLLAFLVPIDIMLASSMGSGSLRAQADSDGAPAPSVAEAAAAAHAKLLQRMYAFLGFAVFICCFLLTPAAIFYSNESNRRRVSSQRSSASLIFASPLLYGIRCMQGGAQDVDEYDALPCETCFVALKRTGCYVVGLAQVVWIFFGAFGLAAVPLAWLRRGPSTHQKQQQVQQEITALREQQRRIQSKYAGNLHAMGAKDREVLERLRIQQRLCSEKHYQLQEAEQGPMSTYSLLCRLPLHFRRLVGVGVLLLLVLMLLSLATALLWRLKHSTCGWRCGFAAPFSEGPLTPADAMLLFLSSYPPADLWLVCCWLLLLLFGGLYGLLELLLRYSDEHKGARELQQHMKVKSFGSSPQVLLLLSALLANHILAAALCIFTAAPQYASFGNQMFTPHNGSDAISCSLHAAAAGTSCRLTIFAAALSRVAFAIDWNGAAAATPTLAALLYCGNWLFLACVLGCLAYGAFFRLSPSHLSNALGPQHPSAASDDLDDLAVLDESTRLIAV
;
A
#
# COMPACT_ATOMS: atom_id res chain seq x y z
N MET A 1 -4.09 -17.44 25.09
CA MET A 1 -3.89 -18.51 24.10
C MET A 1 -5.10 -18.69 23.19
N LEU A 2 -6.31 -19.01 23.68
CA LEU A 2 -7.50 -19.20 22.82
C LEU A 2 -7.90 -17.94 22.02
N LEU A 3 -7.97 -16.76 22.66
CA LEU A 3 -8.30 -15.50 21.98
C LEU A 3 -7.30 -15.15 20.85
N VAL A 4 -6.03 -15.48 21.06
CA VAL A 4 -4.94 -15.27 20.09
C VAL A 4 -5.07 -16.27 18.93
N GLY A 5 -5.42 -17.53 19.21
CA GLY A 5 -5.68 -18.54 18.19
C GLY A 5 -6.84 -18.17 17.29
N PHE A 6 -7.97 -17.72 17.86
CA PHE A 6 -9.11 -17.22 17.07
C PHE A 6 -8.75 -15.95 16.27
N GLY A 7 -7.98 -15.03 16.86
CA GLY A 7 -7.48 -13.84 16.17
C GLY A 7 -6.58 -14.18 14.97
N ALA A 8 -5.65 -15.12 15.12
CA ALA A 8 -4.79 -15.58 14.05
C ALA A 8 -5.58 -16.28 12.93
N LEU A 9 -6.58 -17.08 13.29
CA LEU A 9 -7.45 -17.78 12.32
C LEU A 9 -8.34 -16.79 11.56
N ALA A 10 -8.88 -15.78 12.26
CA ALA A 10 -9.61 -14.68 11.65
C ALA A 10 -8.71 -13.86 10.70
N ALA A 11 -7.49 -13.51 11.12
CA ALA A 11 -6.54 -12.79 10.27
C ALA A 11 -6.14 -13.60 9.03
N ALA A 12 -5.89 -14.90 9.17
CA ALA A 12 -5.61 -15.79 8.05
C ALA A 12 -6.81 -15.89 7.08
N SER A 13 -8.04 -15.99 7.61
CA SER A 13 -9.24 -15.99 6.78
C SER A 13 -9.43 -14.66 6.04
N ALA A 14 -9.19 -13.53 6.72
CA ALA A 14 -9.25 -12.21 6.11
C ALA A 14 -8.17 -12.02 5.02
N ALA A 15 -6.96 -12.55 5.23
CA ALA A 15 -5.88 -12.53 4.25
C ALA A 15 -6.23 -13.28 2.95
N VAL A 16 -7.13 -14.26 3.00
CA VAL A 16 -7.62 -14.99 1.81
C VAL A 16 -8.84 -14.29 1.20
N VAL A 17 -9.81 -13.88 2.03
CA VAL A 17 -11.08 -13.32 1.58
C VAL A 17 -10.89 -11.93 0.96
N LEU A 18 -10.05 -11.08 1.55
CA LEU A 18 -9.81 -9.73 1.05
C LEU A 18 -9.32 -9.69 -0.40
N PRO A 19 -8.28 -10.44 -0.81
CA PRO A 19 -7.88 -10.52 -2.22
C PRO A 19 -9.00 -10.96 -3.16
N ILE A 20 -9.80 -11.95 -2.76
CA ILE A 20 -10.91 -12.46 -3.59
C ILE A 20 -11.96 -11.36 -3.79
N LEU A 21 -12.35 -10.68 -2.71
CA LEU A 21 -13.29 -9.55 -2.78
C LEU A 21 -12.75 -8.41 -3.64
N LEU A 22 -11.47 -8.06 -3.48
CA LEU A 22 -10.83 -7.02 -4.31
C LEU A 22 -10.82 -7.43 -5.79
N TYR A 23 -10.52 -8.69 -6.10
CA TYR A 23 -10.51 -9.18 -7.48
C TYR A 23 -11.88 -9.01 -8.14
N TYR A 24 -12.94 -9.53 -7.52
CA TYR A 24 -14.30 -9.47 -8.07
C TYR A 24 -14.90 -8.07 -8.05
N HIS A 25 -14.43 -7.18 -7.18
CA HIS A 25 -14.84 -5.77 -7.19
C HIS A 25 -14.31 -5.01 -8.41
N PHE A 26 -13.08 -5.29 -8.87
CA PHE A 26 -12.44 -4.56 -9.97
C PHE A 26 -12.60 -5.22 -11.35
N VAL A 27 -12.76 -6.55 -11.40
CA VAL A 27 -12.80 -7.33 -12.66
C VAL A 27 -14.23 -7.69 -13.04
N ASP A 28 -14.58 -7.43 -14.30
CA ASP A 28 -15.80 -7.96 -14.91
C ASP A 28 -15.73 -9.49 -14.99
N CYS A 29 -16.72 -10.20 -14.45
CA CYS A 29 -16.79 -11.67 -14.53
C CYS A 29 -16.67 -12.20 -15.98
N LYS A 30 -17.10 -11.42 -16.98
CA LYS A 30 -17.03 -11.77 -18.41
C LYS A 30 -15.62 -11.68 -19.02
N LYS A 31 -14.68 -10.99 -18.37
CA LYS A 31 -13.28 -10.81 -18.82
C LYS A 31 -12.27 -11.50 -17.91
N SER A 32 -12.76 -12.26 -16.92
CA SER A 32 -11.94 -12.91 -15.91
C SER A 32 -11.27 -14.17 -16.48
N ASN A 33 -9.94 -14.21 -16.43
CA ASN A 33 -9.15 -15.40 -16.76
C ASN A 33 -8.70 -16.09 -15.47
N ALA A 34 -8.92 -17.41 -15.36
CA ALA A 34 -8.59 -18.19 -14.16
C ALA A 34 -7.13 -18.04 -13.74
N ALA A 35 -6.19 -18.05 -14.70
CA ALA A 35 -4.77 -17.84 -14.43
C ALA A 35 -4.48 -16.46 -13.79
N THR A 36 -5.14 -15.40 -14.27
CA THR A 36 -4.95 -14.04 -13.72
C THR A 36 -5.59 -13.88 -12.34
N ALA A 37 -6.75 -14.51 -12.12
CA ALA A 37 -7.41 -14.54 -10.82
C ALA A 37 -6.56 -15.28 -9.78
N PHE A 38 -6.04 -16.45 -10.16
CA PHE A 38 -5.18 -17.26 -9.30
C PHE A 38 -3.91 -16.51 -8.93
N THR A 39 -3.18 -15.95 -9.90
CA THR A 39 -1.93 -15.21 -9.64
C THR A 39 -2.18 -13.99 -8.76
N PHE A 40 -3.24 -13.21 -9.03
CA PHE A 40 -3.59 -12.04 -8.21
C PHE A 40 -3.90 -12.44 -6.76
N CYS A 41 -4.81 -13.40 -6.57
CA CYS A 41 -5.25 -13.82 -5.24
C CYS A 41 -4.09 -14.47 -4.48
N CYS A 42 -3.30 -15.33 -5.12
CA CYS A 42 -2.15 -16.00 -4.51
C CYS A 42 -1.09 -14.98 -4.06
N THR A 43 -0.68 -14.06 -4.94
CA THR A 43 0.34 -13.04 -4.63
C THR A 43 -0.05 -12.21 -3.41
N LEU A 44 -1.29 -11.70 -3.39
CA LEU A 44 -1.74 -10.81 -2.34
C LEU A 44 -2.03 -11.57 -1.03
N THR A 45 -2.57 -12.79 -1.11
CA THR A 45 -2.76 -13.66 0.08
C THR A 45 -1.42 -13.95 0.75
N LEU A 46 -0.41 -14.36 -0.02
CA LEU A 46 0.92 -14.67 0.53
C LEU A 46 1.58 -13.43 1.13
N ALA A 47 1.46 -12.26 0.49
CA ALA A 47 1.98 -11.01 1.02
C ALA A 47 1.28 -10.59 2.33
N LEU A 48 -0.04 -10.75 2.42
CA LEU A 48 -0.80 -10.44 3.63
C LEU A 48 -0.47 -11.41 4.78
N LEU A 49 -0.37 -12.71 4.50
CA LEU A 49 0.07 -13.69 5.49
C LEU A 49 1.47 -13.34 6.03
N LEU A 50 2.37 -12.84 5.17
CA LEU A 50 3.71 -12.44 5.56
C LEU A 50 3.69 -11.22 6.50
N ALA A 51 2.81 -10.26 6.20
CA ALA A 51 2.60 -9.09 7.05
C ALA A 51 2.02 -9.46 8.43
N PHE A 52 1.04 -10.37 8.47
CA PHE A 52 0.44 -10.84 9.72
C PHE A 52 1.37 -11.73 10.54
N LEU A 53 2.44 -12.24 9.96
CA LEU A 53 3.48 -12.98 10.68
C LEU A 53 4.29 -12.06 11.62
N VAL A 54 4.42 -10.77 11.28
CA VAL A 54 5.18 -9.78 12.08
C VAL A 54 4.66 -9.64 13.53
N PRO A 55 3.36 -9.37 13.79
CA PRO A 55 2.87 -9.32 15.17
C PRO A 55 2.96 -10.66 15.91
N ILE A 56 2.88 -11.80 15.18
CA ILE A 56 3.07 -13.13 15.77
C ILE A 56 4.53 -13.33 16.23
N ASP A 57 5.50 -12.89 15.42
CA ASP A 57 6.93 -12.93 15.75
C ASP A 57 7.25 -12.07 16.98
N ILE A 58 6.72 -10.85 17.04
CA ILE A 58 6.87 -9.95 18.20
C ILE A 58 6.28 -10.59 19.47
N MET A 59 5.07 -11.15 19.38
CA MET A 59 4.44 -11.84 20.50
C MET A 59 5.26 -13.05 20.97
N LEU A 60 5.79 -13.84 20.04
CA LEU A 60 6.60 -15.01 20.36
C LEU A 60 7.89 -14.59 21.08
N ALA A 61 8.61 -13.60 20.55
CA ALA A 61 9.82 -13.05 21.19
C ALA A 61 9.52 -12.54 22.62
N SER A 62 8.43 -11.79 22.78
CA SER A 62 7.97 -11.27 24.08
C SER A 62 7.69 -12.40 25.09
N SER A 63 7.03 -13.47 24.65
CA SER A 63 6.70 -14.62 25.51
C SER A 63 7.94 -15.40 25.95
N MET A 64 8.95 -15.52 25.10
CA MET A 64 10.15 -16.30 25.36
C MET A 64 11.06 -15.66 26.42
N GLY A 65 11.17 -14.32 26.46
CA GLY A 65 11.97 -13.64 27.48
C GLY A 65 11.36 -13.74 28.88
N SER A 66 10.02 -13.70 29.00
CA SER A 66 9.34 -13.84 30.29
C SER A 66 9.54 -15.22 30.95
N GLY A 67 9.67 -16.28 30.15
CA GLY A 67 9.97 -17.63 30.64
C GLY A 67 11.41 -17.80 31.13
N SER A 68 12.37 -17.16 30.46
CA SER A 68 13.79 -17.20 30.84
C SER A 68 14.06 -16.46 32.16
N LEU A 69 13.44 -15.30 32.37
CA LEU A 69 13.55 -14.57 33.65
C LEU A 69 12.97 -15.36 34.83
N ARG A 70 11.86 -16.06 34.59
CA ARG A 70 11.19 -16.88 35.61
C ARG A 70 11.99 -18.15 35.94
N ALA A 71 12.60 -18.78 34.94
CA ALA A 71 13.51 -19.92 35.14
C ALA A 71 14.81 -19.53 35.85
N GLN A 72 15.34 -18.34 35.58
CA GLN A 72 16.57 -17.85 36.21
C GLN A 72 16.37 -17.38 37.65
N ALA A 73 15.18 -16.88 38.00
CA ALA A 73 14.82 -16.59 39.39
C ALA A 73 14.69 -17.86 40.25
N ASP A 74 14.40 -19.01 39.62
CA ASP A 74 14.20 -20.29 40.29
C ASP A 74 15.45 -21.20 40.30
N SER A 75 16.57 -20.83 39.67
CA SER A 75 17.74 -21.73 39.52
C SER A 75 19.11 -21.09 39.84
N ASP A 76 19.49 -21.14 41.12
CA ASP A 76 20.88 -21.12 41.61
C ASP A 76 21.61 -22.46 41.32
N GLY A 77 21.44 -22.99 40.11
CA GLY A 77 22.04 -24.26 39.72
C GLY A 77 21.55 -24.69 38.34
N ALA A 78 22.48 -24.81 37.39
CA ALA A 78 22.21 -25.11 35.99
C ALA A 78 21.31 -26.36 35.82
N PRO A 79 20.09 -26.22 35.26
CA PRO A 79 19.32 -27.37 34.84
C PRO A 79 19.35 -27.55 33.32
N ALA A 80 19.19 -28.80 32.88
CA ALA A 80 18.95 -29.19 31.49
C ALA A 80 17.75 -28.39 30.88
N PRO A 81 17.71 -28.19 29.54
CA PRO A 81 16.66 -27.40 28.92
C PRO A 81 15.28 -27.97 29.27
N SER A 82 14.47 -27.16 29.95
CA SER A 82 13.12 -27.54 30.32
C SER A 82 12.27 -27.83 29.08
N VAL A 83 11.23 -28.68 29.21
CA VAL A 83 10.31 -29.01 28.09
C VAL A 83 9.73 -27.74 27.44
N ALA A 84 9.56 -26.67 28.22
CA ALA A 84 9.11 -25.36 27.75
C ALA A 84 10.14 -24.67 26.84
N GLU A 85 11.44 -24.75 27.14
CA GLU A 85 12.51 -24.19 26.31
C GLU A 85 12.67 -24.95 24.99
N ALA A 86 12.56 -26.28 25.05
CA ALA A 86 12.56 -27.13 23.86
C ALA A 86 11.37 -26.83 22.94
N ALA A 87 10.17 -26.64 23.50
CA ALA A 87 8.97 -26.24 22.76
C ALA A 87 9.11 -24.83 22.15
N ALA A 88 9.65 -23.87 22.90
CA ALA A 88 9.90 -22.52 22.41
C ALA A 88 10.92 -22.48 21.26
N ALA A 89 12.00 -23.26 21.36
CA ALA A 89 12.98 -23.41 20.29
C ALA A 89 12.37 -24.09 19.05
N ALA A 90 11.47 -25.05 19.23
CA ALA A 90 10.74 -25.67 18.13
C ALA A 90 9.80 -24.68 17.41
N HIS A 91 9.07 -23.85 18.17
CA HIS A 91 8.21 -22.79 17.62
C HIS A 91 9.02 -21.74 16.84
N ALA A 92 10.18 -21.32 17.35
CA ALA A 92 11.05 -20.39 16.65
C ALA A 92 11.59 -20.98 15.33
N LYS A 93 12.01 -22.25 15.33
CA LYS A 93 12.43 -22.96 14.10
C LYS A 93 11.29 -23.08 13.08
N LEU A 94 10.07 -23.36 13.53
CA LEU A 94 8.89 -23.41 12.67
C LEU A 94 8.61 -22.04 12.04
N LEU A 95 8.62 -20.98 12.85
CA LEU A 95 8.36 -19.63 12.38
C LEU A 95 9.43 -19.15 11.38
N GLN A 96 10.70 -19.50 11.60
CA GLN A 96 11.78 -19.25 10.63
C GLN A 96 11.52 -19.94 9.29
N ARG A 97 11.08 -21.20 9.30
CA ARG A 97 10.71 -21.93 8.07
C ARG A 97 9.50 -21.29 7.38
N MET A 98 8.52 -20.80 8.15
CA MET A 98 7.36 -20.09 7.60
C MET A 98 7.77 -18.79 6.91
N TYR A 99 8.59 -17.95 7.56
CA TYR A 99 9.13 -16.73 6.94
C TYR A 99 9.91 -17.03 5.65
N ALA A 100 10.78 -18.04 5.67
CA ALA A 100 11.56 -18.43 4.50
C ALA A 100 10.67 -18.92 3.35
N PHE A 101 9.73 -19.82 3.64
CA PHE A 101 8.79 -20.35 2.65
C PHE A 101 7.92 -19.24 2.07
N LEU A 102 7.32 -18.41 2.92
CA LEU A 102 6.38 -17.39 2.51
C LEU A 102 7.07 -16.24 1.77
N GLY A 103 8.25 -15.81 2.24
CA GLY A 103 9.07 -14.82 1.54
C GLY A 103 9.51 -15.31 0.15
N PHE A 104 9.95 -16.56 0.05
CA PHE A 104 10.31 -17.17 -1.23
C PHE A 104 9.10 -17.32 -2.17
N ALA A 105 7.94 -17.72 -1.63
CA ALA A 105 6.70 -17.83 -2.40
C ALA A 105 6.22 -16.46 -2.92
N VAL A 106 6.29 -15.40 -2.11
CA VAL A 106 6.00 -14.02 -2.53
C VAL A 106 6.97 -13.58 -3.62
N PHE A 107 8.27 -13.87 -3.49
CA PHE A 107 9.27 -13.56 -4.51
C PHE A 107 8.93 -14.23 -5.85
N ILE A 108 8.61 -15.52 -5.85
CA ILE A 108 8.18 -16.24 -7.06
C ILE A 108 6.91 -15.62 -7.65
N CYS A 109 5.91 -15.33 -6.81
CA CYS A 109 4.64 -14.79 -7.28
C CYS A 109 4.81 -13.40 -7.92
N CYS A 110 5.60 -12.52 -7.31
CA CYS A 110 5.81 -11.16 -7.81
C CYS A 110 6.68 -11.11 -9.06
N PHE A 111 7.74 -11.93 -9.14
CA PHE A 111 8.78 -11.77 -10.16
C PHE A 111 8.81 -12.87 -11.24
N LEU A 112 8.14 -14.01 -11.01
CA LEU A 112 7.97 -15.05 -12.02
C LEU A 112 6.50 -15.16 -12.45
N LEU A 113 5.59 -15.38 -11.51
CA LEU A 113 4.19 -15.69 -11.81
C LEU A 113 3.44 -14.49 -12.37
N THR A 114 3.69 -13.29 -11.84
CA THR A 114 3.06 -12.04 -12.31
C THR A 114 3.48 -11.70 -13.74
N PRO A 115 4.78 -11.63 -14.11
CA PRO A 115 5.18 -11.42 -15.51
C PRO A 115 4.66 -12.50 -16.46
N ALA A 116 4.69 -13.77 -16.05
CA ALA A 116 4.17 -14.87 -16.86
C ALA A 116 2.65 -14.75 -17.10
N ALA A 117 1.88 -14.39 -16.07
CA ALA A 117 0.44 -14.18 -16.19
C ALA A 117 0.10 -12.95 -17.05
N ILE A 118 0.90 -11.89 -16.97
CA ILE A 118 0.78 -10.72 -17.86
C ILE A 118 1.03 -11.15 -19.31
N PHE A 119 2.11 -11.89 -19.58
CA PHE A 119 2.42 -12.41 -20.92
C PHE A 119 1.30 -13.32 -21.47
N TYR A 120 0.81 -14.25 -20.65
CA TYR A 120 -0.30 -15.14 -21.01
C TYR A 120 -1.58 -14.36 -21.35
N SER A 121 -1.91 -13.34 -20.54
CA SER A 121 -3.08 -12.50 -20.80
C SER A 121 -2.97 -11.68 -22.09
N ASN A 122 -1.76 -11.30 -22.50
CA ASN A 122 -1.49 -10.60 -23.75
C ASN A 122 -1.73 -11.51 -24.96
N GLU A 123 -1.23 -12.75 -24.90
CA GLU A 123 -1.34 -13.69 -26.02
C GLU A 123 -2.80 -14.09 -26.29
N SER A 124 -3.62 -14.21 -25.24
CA SER A 124 -5.05 -14.48 -25.37
C SER A 124 -5.81 -13.34 -26.10
N ASN A 125 -5.30 -12.11 -26.06
CA ASN A 125 -5.96 -10.93 -26.61
C ASN A 125 -5.35 -10.53 -27.97
N ARG A 126 -5.41 -11.44 -28.96
CA ARG A 126 -4.75 -11.38 -30.29
C ARG A 126 -5.04 -10.14 -31.18
N ARG A 127 -5.84 -9.16 -30.77
CA ARG A 127 -6.30 -8.05 -31.65
C ARG A 127 -5.48 -6.75 -31.58
N ARG A 128 -4.43 -6.63 -30.77
CA ARG A 128 -3.54 -5.45 -30.78
C ARG A 128 -2.09 -5.87 -30.69
N VAL A 129 -1.52 -6.16 -31.86
CA VAL A 129 -0.09 -6.41 -32.04
C VAL A 129 0.51 -5.20 -32.74
N SER A 130 1.15 -4.32 -31.96
CA SER A 130 2.38 -3.62 -32.39
C SER A 130 3.03 -2.86 -31.23
N SER A 131 4.32 -3.12 -31.04
CA SER A 131 5.35 -2.17 -30.62
C SER A 131 5.48 -1.63 -29.18
N GLN A 132 4.91 -2.25 -28.13
CA GLN A 132 5.40 -1.98 -26.77
C GLN A 132 5.36 -3.19 -25.83
N ARG A 133 6.07 -4.24 -26.24
CA ARG A 133 6.02 -5.59 -25.65
C ARG A 133 6.83 -5.78 -24.35
N SER A 134 7.45 -4.75 -23.75
CA SER A 134 8.66 -5.02 -22.95
C SER A 134 8.84 -4.29 -21.61
N SER A 135 8.29 -3.11 -21.35
CA SER A 135 8.80 -2.31 -20.21
C SER A 135 8.34 -2.82 -18.84
N ALA A 136 7.04 -3.06 -18.64
CA ALA A 136 6.54 -3.48 -17.33
C ALA A 136 6.96 -4.92 -16.95
N SER A 137 6.90 -5.88 -17.88
CA SER A 137 7.36 -7.25 -17.64
C SER A 137 8.87 -7.32 -17.36
N LEU A 138 9.68 -6.49 -18.03
CA LEU A 138 11.12 -6.43 -17.76
C LEU A 138 11.45 -5.81 -16.39
N ILE A 139 10.70 -4.80 -15.93
CA ILE A 139 10.92 -4.21 -14.60
C ILE A 139 10.71 -5.27 -13.50
N PHE A 140 9.68 -6.11 -13.59
CA PHE A 140 9.45 -7.18 -12.61
C PHE A 140 10.28 -8.45 -12.86
N ALA A 141 10.73 -8.74 -14.08
CA ALA A 141 11.69 -9.82 -14.32
C ALA A 141 13.13 -9.44 -13.94
N SER A 142 13.43 -8.14 -13.81
CA SER A 142 14.78 -7.64 -13.55
C SER A 142 15.44 -8.13 -12.25
N PRO A 143 14.77 -8.30 -11.09
CA PRO A 143 15.41 -8.87 -9.89
C PRO A 143 15.88 -10.30 -10.11
N LEU A 144 15.08 -11.11 -10.84
CA LEU A 144 15.39 -12.51 -11.12
C LEU A 144 16.60 -12.59 -12.04
N LEU A 145 16.60 -11.80 -13.12
CA LEU A 145 17.72 -11.72 -14.06
C LEU A 145 18.99 -11.17 -13.39
N TYR A 146 18.83 -10.18 -12.51
CA TYR A 146 19.94 -9.63 -11.72
C TYR A 146 20.52 -10.66 -10.74
N GLY A 147 19.68 -11.45 -10.06
CA GLY A 147 20.10 -12.54 -9.19
C GLY A 147 20.85 -13.64 -9.96
N ILE A 148 20.32 -14.08 -11.10
CA ILE A 148 20.98 -15.07 -11.99
C ILE A 148 22.31 -14.53 -12.50
N ARG A 149 22.36 -13.26 -12.92
CA ARG A 149 23.61 -12.62 -13.39
C ARG A 149 24.64 -12.49 -12.26
N CYS A 150 24.20 -12.24 -11.03
CA CYS A 150 25.10 -12.22 -9.86
C CYS A 150 25.68 -13.61 -9.57
N MET A 151 24.91 -14.69 -9.78
CA MET A 151 25.42 -16.06 -9.67
C MET A 151 26.47 -16.38 -10.76
N GLN A 152 26.30 -15.86 -11.97
CA GLN A 152 27.22 -16.10 -13.09
C GLN A 152 28.50 -15.25 -13.01
N GLY A 153 28.40 -13.99 -12.57
CA GLY A 153 29.53 -13.07 -12.46
C GLY A 153 30.49 -13.34 -11.31
N GLY A 154 30.13 -14.24 -10.38
CA GLY A 154 31.03 -14.72 -9.32
C GLY A 154 31.89 -15.92 -9.72
N ALA A 155 31.71 -16.46 -10.94
CA ALA A 155 32.41 -17.65 -11.41
C ALA A 155 33.70 -17.35 -12.20
N GLN A 156 34.17 -16.10 -12.22
CA GLN A 156 35.21 -15.68 -13.17
C GLN A 156 36.58 -15.33 -12.56
N ASP A 157 36.78 -15.48 -11.25
CA ASP A 157 38.09 -15.30 -10.60
C ASP A 157 38.15 -16.08 -9.26
N VAL A 158 38.22 -17.41 -9.28
CA VAL A 158 38.70 -18.20 -8.12
C VAL A 158 39.32 -19.52 -8.60
N ASP A 159 40.64 -19.52 -8.82
CA ASP A 159 41.44 -20.74 -8.82
C ASP A 159 41.62 -21.23 -7.38
N GLU A 160 40.60 -21.85 -6.79
CA GLU A 160 40.78 -22.75 -5.64
C GLU A 160 39.50 -23.59 -5.44
N TYR A 161 39.56 -24.85 -5.88
CA TYR A 161 38.62 -25.88 -5.44
C TYR A 161 38.93 -26.17 -3.97
N ASP A 162 38.20 -25.55 -3.03
CA ASP A 162 37.76 -26.13 -1.75
C ASP A 162 37.18 -25.06 -0.80
N ALA A 163 35.92 -24.68 -0.99
CA ALA A 163 34.95 -24.39 0.08
C ALA A 163 33.61 -23.89 -0.49
N LEU A 164 32.61 -24.77 -0.47
CA LEU A 164 31.16 -24.53 -0.47
C LEU A 164 30.52 -23.64 -1.58
N PRO A 165 29.46 -24.13 -2.27
CA PRO A 165 28.52 -23.29 -3.03
C PRO A 165 27.71 -22.28 -2.17
N CYS A 166 28.03 -22.13 -0.89
CA CYS A 166 27.27 -21.34 0.08
C CYS A 166 27.66 -19.87 0.07
N GLU A 167 28.93 -19.53 -0.16
CA GLU A 167 29.39 -18.13 -0.08
C GLU A 167 28.93 -17.30 -1.30
N THR A 168 29.06 -17.85 -2.50
CA THR A 168 28.56 -17.23 -3.74
C THR A 168 27.03 -17.11 -3.74
N CYS A 169 26.30 -18.14 -3.30
CA CYS A 169 24.85 -18.09 -3.13
C CYS A 169 24.42 -17.02 -2.10
N PHE A 170 25.15 -16.88 -1.00
CA PHE A 170 24.86 -15.89 0.03
C PHE A 170 25.04 -14.46 -0.48
N VAL A 171 26.12 -14.20 -1.23
CA VAL A 171 26.38 -12.90 -1.88
C VAL A 171 25.28 -12.58 -2.90
N ALA A 172 24.89 -13.54 -3.75
CA ALA A 172 23.82 -13.34 -4.73
C ALA A 172 22.45 -13.10 -4.07
N LEU A 173 22.14 -13.82 -3.00
CA LEU A 173 20.92 -13.64 -2.22
C LEU A 173 20.85 -12.23 -1.61
N LYS A 174 21.96 -11.75 -1.04
CA LYS A 174 22.06 -10.41 -0.48
C LYS A 174 21.82 -9.32 -1.52
N ARG A 175 22.51 -9.40 -2.67
CA ARG A 175 22.36 -8.44 -3.78
C ARG A 175 20.92 -8.42 -4.32
N THR A 176 20.33 -9.60 -4.49
CA THR A 176 18.91 -9.74 -4.91
C THR A 176 17.97 -9.13 -3.87
N GLY A 177 18.20 -9.39 -2.58
CA GLY A 177 17.45 -8.80 -1.48
C GLY A 177 17.53 -7.28 -1.45
N CYS A 178 18.73 -6.71 -1.66
CA CYS A 178 18.91 -5.26 -1.74
C CYS A 178 18.12 -4.64 -2.90
N TYR A 179 18.08 -5.30 -4.07
CA TYR A 179 17.31 -4.85 -5.21
C TYR A 179 15.80 -4.88 -4.94
N VAL A 180 15.29 -5.97 -4.36
CA VAL A 180 13.88 -6.11 -4.00
C VAL A 180 13.46 -5.06 -2.97
N VAL A 181 14.27 -4.83 -1.93
CA VAL A 181 14.00 -3.78 -0.95
C VAL A 181 14.09 -2.38 -1.59
N GLY A 182 15.02 -2.16 -2.51
CA GLY A 182 15.09 -0.93 -3.30
C GLY A 182 13.82 -0.65 -4.08
N LEU A 183 13.29 -1.63 -4.81
CA LEU A 183 12.01 -1.53 -5.50
C LEU A 183 10.85 -1.25 -4.53
N ALA A 184 10.82 -1.96 -3.39
CA ALA A 184 9.81 -1.75 -2.36
C ALA A 184 9.84 -0.31 -1.80
N GLN A 185 11.03 0.26 -1.58
CA GLN A 185 11.19 1.65 -1.13
C GLN A 185 10.72 2.66 -2.17
N VAL A 186 10.96 2.43 -3.46
CA VAL A 186 10.43 3.29 -4.53
C VAL A 186 8.90 3.30 -4.51
N VAL A 187 8.27 2.13 -4.45
CA VAL A 187 6.80 2.03 -4.38
C VAL A 187 6.26 2.74 -3.12
N TRP A 188 6.94 2.56 -2.00
CA TRP A 188 6.60 3.18 -0.72
C TRP A 188 6.67 4.70 -0.74
N ILE A 189 7.72 5.29 -1.33
CA ILE A 189 7.91 6.74 -1.42
C ILE A 189 6.85 7.38 -2.31
N PHE A 190 6.51 6.78 -3.46
CA PHE A 190 5.57 7.40 -4.41
C PHE A 190 4.12 7.10 -4.06
N PHE A 191 3.75 5.82 -3.91
CA PHE A 191 2.37 5.42 -3.70
C PHE A 191 1.99 5.42 -2.23
N GLY A 192 2.89 4.93 -1.36
CA GLY A 192 2.66 4.89 0.07
C GLY A 192 2.51 6.29 0.66
N ALA A 193 3.41 7.22 0.32
CA ALA A 193 3.37 8.57 0.86
C ALA A 193 2.09 9.33 0.47
N PHE A 194 1.73 9.28 -0.81
CA PHE A 194 0.50 9.91 -1.31
C PHE A 194 -0.75 9.30 -0.66
N GLY A 195 -0.83 7.97 -0.62
CA GLY A 195 -1.97 7.26 -0.07
C GLY A 195 -2.17 7.51 1.43
N LEU A 196 -1.09 7.45 2.21
CA LEU A 196 -1.13 7.70 3.66
C LEU A 196 -1.51 9.15 3.99
N ALA A 197 -1.07 10.13 3.20
CA ALA A 197 -1.49 11.51 3.36
C ALA A 197 -2.96 11.72 2.98
N ALA A 198 -3.44 11.05 1.93
CA ALA A 198 -4.77 11.28 1.37
C ALA A 198 -5.91 10.60 2.16
N VAL A 199 -5.69 9.39 2.72
CA VAL A 199 -6.72 8.64 3.47
C VAL A 199 -7.34 9.43 4.64
N PRO A 200 -6.56 9.95 5.62
CA PRO A 200 -7.14 10.72 6.72
C PRO A 200 -7.84 11.99 6.22
N LEU A 201 -7.27 12.66 5.21
CA LEU A 201 -7.87 13.85 4.61
C LEU A 201 -9.20 13.52 3.92
N ALA A 202 -9.32 12.38 3.23
CA ALA A 202 -10.56 11.96 2.58
C ALA A 202 -11.68 11.68 3.59
N TRP A 203 -11.35 11.11 4.75
CA TRP A 203 -12.31 10.82 5.82
C TRP A 203 -12.72 12.06 6.61
N LEU A 204 -11.77 12.97 6.87
CA LEU A 204 -12.01 14.24 7.55
C LEU A 204 -12.77 15.24 6.67
N ARG A 205 -12.54 15.23 5.35
CA ARG A 205 -13.24 16.12 4.42
C ARG A 205 -14.73 15.79 4.40
N ARG A 206 -15.54 16.84 4.53
CA ARG A 206 -16.99 16.78 4.36
C ARG A 206 -17.27 16.80 2.86
N GLY A 207 -17.63 15.65 2.27
CA GLY A 207 -18.34 15.68 0.99
C GLY A 207 -19.73 16.30 1.22
N PRO A 208 -20.33 16.97 0.22
CA PRO A 208 -21.72 17.40 0.36
C PRO A 208 -22.56 16.18 0.68
N SER A 209 -23.42 16.29 1.71
CA SER A 209 -24.29 15.18 2.12
C SER A 209 -25.14 14.73 0.92
N THR A 210 -25.57 13.47 0.88
CA THR A 210 -26.44 12.98 -0.20
C THR A 210 -27.67 13.89 -0.36
N HIS A 211 -28.24 14.33 0.76
CA HIS A 211 -29.32 15.32 0.79
C HIS A 211 -28.91 16.68 0.19
N GLN A 212 -27.71 17.19 0.50
CA GLN A 212 -27.23 18.44 -0.09
C GLN A 212 -26.97 18.30 -1.61
N LYS A 213 -26.47 17.15 -2.07
CA LYS A 213 -26.33 16.83 -3.50
C LYS A 213 -27.69 16.75 -4.19
N GLN A 214 -28.67 16.09 -3.58
CA GLN A 214 -30.04 16.03 -4.09
C GLN A 214 -30.66 17.42 -4.17
N GLN A 215 -30.49 18.26 -3.15
CA GLN A 215 -30.96 19.65 -3.16
C GLN A 215 -30.30 20.48 -4.27
N GLN A 216 -28.98 20.34 -4.48
CA GLN A 216 -28.28 21.04 -5.55
C GLN A 216 -28.77 20.61 -6.95
N VAL A 217 -28.90 19.30 -7.19
CA VAL A 217 -29.43 18.79 -8.46
C VAL A 217 -30.89 19.24 -8.67
N GLN A 218 -31.68 19.29 -7.59
CA GLN A 218 -33.05 19.78 -7.67
C GLN A 218 -33.11 21.28 -8.02
N GLN A 219 -32.21 22.10 -7.45
CA GLN A 219 -32.08 23.52 -7.79
C GLN A 219 -31.68 23.71 -9.27
N GLU A 220 -30.75 22.90 -9.78
CA GLU A 220 -30.37 22.91 -11.21
C GLU A 220 -31.54 22.54 -12.12
N ILE A 221 -32.32 21.50 -11.76
CA ILE A 221 -33.54 21.12 -12.50
C ILE A 221 -34.56 22.27 -12.51
N THR A 222 -34.75 22.97 -11.39
CA THR A 222 -35.67 24.12 -11.33
C THR A 222 -35.19 25.28 -12.21
N ALA A 223 -33.90 25.60 -12.18
CA ALA A 223 -33.32 26.66 -13.01
C ALA A 223 -33.43 26.36 -14.51
N LEU A 224 -33.18 25.11 -14.92
CA LEU A 224 -33.34 24.67 -16.31
C LEU A 224 -34.81 24.76 -16.76
N ARG A 225 -35.76 24.37 -15.92
CA ARG A 225 -37.20 24.51 -16.20
C ARG A 225 -37.63 25.97 -16.37
N GLU A 226 -37.06 26.87 -15.57
CA GLU A 226 -37.32 28.31 -15.72
C GLU A 226 -36.77 28.86 -17.04
N GLN A 227 -35.56 28.45 -17.44
CA GLN A 227 -34.99 28.84 -18.73
C GLN A 227 -35.84 28.36 -19.91
N GLN A 228 -36.34 27.12 -19.84
CA GLN A 228 -37.27 26.60 -20.85
C GLN A 228 -38.57 27.44 -20.91
N ARG A 229 -39.15 27.81 -19.76
CA ARG A 229 -40.35 28.67 -19.70
C ARG A 229 -40.10 30.05 -20.29
N ARG A 230 -38.93 30.65 -20.02
CA ARG A 230 -38.55 31.96 -20.59
C ARG A 230 -38.53 31.92 -22.12
N ILE A 231 -37.93 30.88 -22.71
CA ILE A 231 -37.91 30.72 -24.18
C ILE A 231 -39.33 30.50 -24.71
N GLN A 232 -40.09 29.59 -24.11
CA GLN A 232 -41.47 29.30 -24.54
C GLN A 232 -42.40 30.51 -24.43
N SER A 233 -42.20 31.36 -23.41
CA SER A 233 -43.00 32.58 -23.21
C SER A 233 -42.78 33.63 -24.30
N LYS A 234 -41.57 33.72 -24.89
CA LYS A 234 -41.30 34.64 -26.02
C LYS A 234 -42.19 34.38 -27.23
N TYR A 235 -42.62 33.13 -27.40
CA TYR A 235 -43.44 32.68 -28.53
C TYR A 235 -44.90 32.45 -28.14
N ALA A 236 -45.34 32.91 -26.96
CA ALA A 236 -46.69 32.70 -26.44
C ALA A 236 -47.17 31.23 -26.49
N GLY A 237 -46.23 30.27 -26.37
CA GLY A 237 -46.53 28.84 -26.49
C GLY A 237 -46.69 28.32 -27.93
N ASN A 238 -46.63 29.16 -28.96
CA ASN A 238 -46.63 28.72 -30.35
C ASN A 238 -45.24 28.22 -30.77
N LEU A 239 -44.95 26.94 -30.48
CA LEU A 239 -43.67 26.31 -30.81
C LEU A 239 -43.39 26.22 -32.33
N HIS A 240 -44.40 26.29 -33.18
CA HIS A 240 -44.22 26.23 -34.63
C HIS A 240 -43.66 27.52 -35.23
N ALA A 241 -43.78 28.65 -34.52
CA ALA A 241 -43.21 29.94 -34.91
C ALA A 241 -41.81 30.19 -34.32
N MET A 242 -41.21 29.19 -33.66
CA MET A 242 -39.93 29.33 -32.96
C MET A 242 -38.75 29.38 -33.94
N GLY A 243 -37.85 30.35 -33.78
CA GLY A 243 -36.65 30.46 -34.61
C GLY A 243 -35.71 29.24 -34.47
N ALA A 244 -34.99 28.89 -35.53
CA ALA A 244 -34.12 27.70 -35.57
C ALA A 244 -33.09 27.65 -34.43
N LYS A 245 -32.49 28.80 -34.10
CA LYS A 245 -31.53 28.93 -32.99
C LYS A 245 -32.18 28.70 -31.61
N ASP A 246 -33.37 29.26 -31.39
CA ASP A 246 -34.08 29.10 -30.12
C ASP A 246 -34.59 27.65 -29.95
N ARG A 247 -34.93 26.98 -31.05
CA ARG A 247 -35.29 25.57 -31.08
C ARG A 247 -34.11 24.67 -30.67
N GLU A 248 -32.92 24.91 -31.23
CA GLU A 248 -31.70 24.18 -30.87
C GLU A 248 -31.34 24.37 -29.38
N VAL A 249 -31.40 25.61 -28.89
CA VAL A 249 -31.16 25.91 -27.47
C VAL A 249 -32.17 25.19 -26.58
N LEU A 250 -33.45 25.16 -26.95
CA LEU A 250 -34.49 24.46 -26.20
C LEU A 250 -34.26 22.94 -26.16
N GLU A 251 -33.83 22.35 -27.27
CA GLU A 251 -33.47 20.93 -27.34
C GLU A 251 -32.28 20.62 -26.44
N ARG A 252 -31.23 21.44 -26.46
CA ARG A 252 -30.07 21.32 -25.56
C ARG A 252 -30.49 21.38 -24.08
N LEU A 253 -31.35 22.33 -23.70
CA LEU A 253 -31.86 22.45 -22.33
C LEU A 253 -32.67 21.22 -21.89
N ARG A 254 -33.45 20.63 -22.80
CA ARG A 254 -34.20 19.39 -22.53
C ARG A 254 -33.27 18.21 -22.29
N ILE A 255 -32.20 18.09 -23.08
CA ILE A 255 -31.18 17.04 -22.88
C ILE A 255 -30.50 17.22 -21.52
N GLN A 256 -30.07 18.44 -21.17
CA GLN A 256 -29.47 18.73 -19.86
C GLN A 256 -30.40 18.40 -18.70
N GLN A 257 -31.69 18.72 -18.82
CA GLN A 257 -32.68 18.36 -17.81
C GLN A 257 -32.80 16.84 -17.65
N ARG A 258 -32.84 16.08 -18.75
CA ARG A 258 -32.89 14.60 -18.70
C ARG A 258 -31.68 14.04 -17.94
N LEU A 259 -30.48 14.52 -18.27
CA LEU A 259 -29.24 14.12 -17.59
C LEU A 259 -29.27 14.45 -16.08
N CYS A 260 -29.76 15.64 -15.71
CA CYS A 260 -29.90 16.00 -14.29
C CYS A 260 -30.95 15.15 -13.57
N SER A 261 -32.07 14.84 -14.22
CA SER A 261 -33.12 13.99 -13.65
C SER A 261 -32.66 12.54 -13.47
N GLU A 262 -31.87 12.01 -14.41
CA GLU A 262 -31.29 10.67 -14.29
C GLU A 262 -30.31 10.60 -13.11
N LYS A 263 -29.45 11.61 -12.95
CA LYS A 263 -28.59 11.74 -11.77
C LYS A 263 -29.40 11.84 -10.46
N HIS A 264 -30.50 12.59 -10.44
CA HIS A 264 -31.35 12.70 -9.26
C HIS A 264 -31.94 11.34 -8.89
N TYR A 265 -32.46 10.59 -9.88
CA TYR A 265 -32.97 9.25 -9.69
C TYR A 265 -31.89 8.29 -9.15
N GLN A 266 -30.69 8.31 -9.71
CA GLN A 266 -29.56 7.49 -9.22
C GLN A 266 -29.18 7.83 -7.78
N LEU A 267 -29.19 9.12 -7.40
CA LEU A 267 -28.93 9.56 -6.03
C LEU A 267 -30.02 9.10 -5.06
N GLN A 268 -31.27 9.09 -5.49
CA GLN A 268 -32.41 8.63 -4.71
C GLN A 268 -32.41 7.10 -4.55
N GLU A 269 -32.05 6.37 -5.61
CA GLU A 269 -31.87 4.92 -5.59
C GLU A 269 -30.69 4.50 -4.71
N ALA A 270 -29.59 5.27 -4.68
CA ALA A 270 -28.47 5.05 -3.76
C ALA A 270 -28.85 5.23 -2.27
N GLU A 271 -29.94 5.97 -1.99
CA GLU A 271 -30.46 6.17 -0.63
C GLU A 271 -31.45 5.06 -0.22
N GLN A 272 -32.27 4.58 -1.17
CA GLN A 272 -33.35 3.61 -0.94
C GLN A 272 -32.99 2.16 -1.31
N GLY A 273 -31.90 1.92 -2.04
CA GLY A 273 -31.51 0.62 -2.55
C GLY A 273 -31.19 -0.41 -1.45
N PRO A 274 -31.28 -1.72 -1.76
CA PRO A 274 -31.00 -2.79 -0.81
C PRO A 274 -29.59 -2.63 -0.23
N MET A 275 -29.49 -2.96 1.06
CA MET A 275 -28.32 -2.75 1.93
C MET A 275 -27.06 -3.43 1.38
N SER A 276 -26.35 -2.76 0.47
CA SER A 276 -24.97 -3.09 0.16
C SER A 276 -24.12 -2.66 1.35
N THR A 277 -23.15 -3.47 1.77
CA THR A 277 -22.24 -3.20 2.91
C THR A 277 -21.58 -1.82 2.84
N TYR A 278 -21.36 -1.30 1.63
CA TYR A 278 -20.85 0.05 1.38
C TYR A 278 -21.84 1.17 1.74
N SER A 279 -23.15 0.94 1.59
CA SER A 279 -24.21 1.89 2.00
C SER A 279 -24.33 1.99 3.52
N LEU A 280 -24.03 0.91 4.25
CA LEU A 280 -24.03 0.87 5.72
C LEU A 280 -22.88 1.69 6.30
N LEU A 281 -21.70 1.61 5.67
CA LEU A 281 -20.53 2.42 6.02
C LEU A 281 -20.74 3.91 5.69
N CYS A 282 -21.48 4.21 4.62
CA CYS A 282 -21.85 5.57 4.25
C CYS A 282 -22.99 6.16 5.11
N ARG A 283 -23.82 5.32 5.74
CA ARG A 283 -24.85 5.70 6.72
C ARG A 283 -24.31 5.87 8.15
N LEU A 284 -23.05 5.50 8.42
CA LEU A 284 -22.42 5.79 9.72
C LEU A 284 -22.53 7.30 10.01
N PRO A 285 -22.89 7.69 11.25
CA PRO A 285 -23.07 9.10 11.57
C PRO A 285 -21.80 9.87 11.24
N LEU A 286 -21.96 11.06 10.67
CA LEU A 286 -20.85 11.91 10.23
C LEU A 286 -19.79 12.11 11.33
N HIS A 287 -20.23 12.08 12.60
CA HIS A 287 -19.37 12.12 13.78
C HIS A 287 -18.48 10.90 13.91
N PHE A 288 -19.00 9.68 13.69
CA PHE A 288 -18.20 8.46 13.73
C PHE A 288 -17.16 8.44 12.61
N ARG A 289 -17.54 8.85 11.39
CA ARG A 289 -16.57 8.94 10.27
C ARG A 289 -15.44 9.92 10.57
N ARG A 290 -15.76 11.09 11.15
CA ARG A 290 -14.76 12.06 11.58
C ARG A 290 -13.88 11.52 12.70
N LEU A 291 -14.45 10.84 13.69
CA LEU A 291 -13.71 10.24 14.79
C LEU A 291 -12.68 9.23 14.27
N VAL A 292 -13.09 8.35 13.36
CA VAL A 292 -12.19 7.39 12.70
C VAL A 292 -11.12 8.12 11.88
N GLY A 293 -11.48 9.16 11.12
CA GLY A 293 -10.53 9.97 10.38
C GLY A 293 -9.48 10.67 11.26
N VAL A 294 -9.89 11.20 12.42
CA VAL A 294 -8.98 11.77 13.43
C VAL A 294 -8.09 10.69 14.01
N GLY A 295 -8.63 9.52 14.36
CA GLY A 295 -7.84 8.39 14.87
C GLY A 295 -6.77 7.93 13.88
N VAL A 296 -7.13 7.81 12.59
CA VAL A 296 -6.18 7.48 11.51
C VAL A 296 -5.10 8.55 11.35
N LEU A 297 -5.48 9.83 11.44
CA LEU A 297 -4.52 10.94 11.38
C LEU A 297 -3.55 10.90 12.58
N LEU A 298 -4.04 10.65 13.80
CA LEU A 298 -3.20 10.52 15.00
C LEU A 298 -2.22 9.36 14.87
N LEU A 299 -2.68 8.21 14.35
CA LEU A 299 -1.81 7.05 14.11
C LEU A 299 -0.74 7.35 13.06
N LEU A 300 -1.09 8.09 11.99
CA LEU A 300 -0.13 8.57 11.01
C LEU A 300 0.89 9.54 11.63
N VAL A 301 0.44 10.49 12.46
CA VAL A 301 1.35 11.44 13.13
C VAL A 301 2.30 10.70 14.07
N LEU A 302 1.82 9.70 14.83
CA LEU A 302 2.67 8.85 15.66
C LEU A 302 3.75 8.12 14.85
N MET A 303 3.38 7.56 13.68
CA MET A 303 4.33 6.94 12.75
C MET A 303 5.37 7.94 12.24
N LEU A 304 4.96 9.15 11.82
CA LEU A 304 5.88 10.14 11.26
C LEU A 304 6.84 10.68 12.32
N LEU A 305 6.34 10.96 13.54
CA LEU A 305 7.17 11.42 14.65
C LEU A 305 8.16 10.35 15.11
N SER A 306 7.72 9.08 15.17
CA SER A 306 8.60 7.97 15.53
C SER A 306 9.68 7.72 14.48
N LEU A 307 9.32 7.76 13.20
CA LEU A 307 10.30 7.67 12.12
C LEU A 307 11.28 8.85 12.14
N ALA A 308 10.80 10.09 12.28
CA ALA A 308 11.64 11.27 12.32
C ALA A 308 12.62 11.25 13.51
N THR A 309 12.15 10.88 14.70
CA THR A 309 12.99 10.76 15.90
C THR A 309 14.05 9.67 15.74
N ALA A 310 13.69 8.50 15.20
CA ALA A 310 14.63 7.43 14.90
C ALA A 310 15.72 7.85 13.91
N LEU A 311 15.34 8.55 12.82
CA LEU A 311 16.28 9.02 11.80
C LEU A 311 17.20 10.12 12.33
N LEU A 312 16.67 11.11 13.06
CA LEU A 312 17.45 12.18 13.66
C LEU A 312 18.46 11.65 14.68
N TRP A 313 18.09 10.63 15.44
CA TRP A 313 19.02 10.01 16.37
C TRP A 313 20.16 9.28 15.66
N ARG A 314 19.87 8.51 14.60
CA ARG A 314 20.90 7.85 13.77
C ARG A 314 21.84 8.88 13.12
N LEU A 315 21.30 10.02 12.69
CA LEU A 315 22.09 11.12 12.14
C LEU A 315 23.09 11.68 13.16
N LYS A 316 22.67 11.87 14.42
CA LYS A 316 23.52 12.43 15.49
C LYS A 316 24.54 11.45 16.07
N HIS A 317 24.21 10.16 16.17
CA HIS A 317 25.00 9.17 16.91
C HIS A 317 25.73 8.15 16.03
N SER A 318 25.62 8.22 14.70
CA SER A 318 26.40 7.36 13.81
C SER A 318 27.85 7.84 13.75
N THR A 319 28.78 7.04 14.29
CA THR A 319 30.22 7.35 14.33
C THR A 319 30.87 7.28 12.94
N CYS A 320 30.30 6.50 12.03
CA CYS A 320 30.84 6.17 10.71
C CYS A 320 30.01 6.74 9.55
N GLY A 321 28.90 7.44 9.82
CA GLY A 321 28.04 8.10 8.84
C GLY A 321 27.76 7.23 7.60
N TRP A 322 28.12 7.73 6.42
CA TRP A 322 27.95 7.03 5.14
C TRP A 322 28.72 5.70 5.04
N ARG A 323 29.88 5.57 5.69
CA ARG A 323 30.70 4.35 5.62
C ARG A 323 30.00 3.14 6.24
N CYS A 324 29.07 3.37 7.16
CA CYS A 324 28.27 2.32 7.78
C CYS A 324 26.76 2.48 7.52
N GLY A 325 26.36 3.27 6.52
CA GLY A 325 24.96 3.49 6.18
C GLY A 325 24.12 4.04 7.34
N PHE A 326 24.71 4.91 8.17
CA PHE A 326 24.10 5.47 9.38
C PHE A 326 23.64 4.41 10.39
N ALA A 327 24.36 3.28 10.45
CA ALA A 327 24.26 2.35 11.57
C ALA A 327 24.67 3.07 12.85
N ALA A 328 23.75 3.15 13.81
CA ALA A 328 24.05 3.70 15.13
C ALA A 328 23.97 2.56 16.17
N PRO A 329 24.90 2.53 17.15
CA PRO A 329 24.95 1.48 18.15
C PRO A 329 23.68 1.50 19.01
N PHE A 330 22.92 0.41 18.97
CA PHE A 330 21.63 0.23 19.67
C PHE A 330 21.70 0.29 21.21
N SER A 331 22.88 0.48 21.78
CA SER A 331 23.16 0.49 23.22
C SER A 331 22.38 1.57 23.98
N GLU A 332 22.14 2.72 23.33
CA GLU A 332 21.47 3.89 23.92
C GLU A 332 20.47 4.49 22.92
N GLY A 333 19.71 3.62 22.26
CA GLY A 333 18.68 4.05 21.31
C GLY A 333 17.62 4.93 21.98
N PRO A 334 17.08 5.96 21.30
CA PRO A 334 16.07 6.81 21.86
C PRO A 334 14.80 5.98 21.97
N LEU A 335 14.09 6.11 23.08
CA LEU A 335 12.72 5.62 23.16
C LEU A 335 11.90 6.45 22.17
N THR A 336 11.65 5.91 20.97
CA THR A 336 10.80 6.59 20.00
C THR A 336 9.39 6.72 20.59
N PRO A 337 8.59 7.73 20.20
CA PRO A 337 7.21 7.83 20.65
C PRO A 337 6.38 6.56 20.42
N ALA A 338 6.66 5.84 19.31
CA ALA A 338 6.01 4.59 19.01
C ALA A 338 6.47 3.45 19.92
N ASP A 339 7.79 3.31 20.16
CA ASP A 339 8.32 2.34 21.13
C ASP A 339 7.71 2.57 22.52
N ALA A 340 7.72 3.81 23.00
CA ALA A 340 7.17 4.17 24.32
C ALA A 340 5.68 3.81 24.43
N MET A 341 4.89 4.14 23.41
CA MET A 341 3.46 3.82 23.36
C MET A 341 3.21 2.31 23.32
N LEU A 342 3.95 1.57 22.49
CA LEU A 342 3.79 0.12 22.34
C LEU A 342 4.23 -0.63 23.61
N LEU A 343 5.34 -0.23 24.24
CA LEU A 343 5.78 -0.78 25.52
C LEU A 343 4.77 -0.49 26.63
N PHE A 344 4.20 0.72 26.68
CA PHE A 344 3.14 1.04 27.63
C PHE A 344 1.89 0.18 27.41
N LEU A 345 1.44 0.03 26.16
CA LEU A 345 0.29 -0.83 25.82
C LEU A 345 0.57 -2.31 26.10
N SER A 346 1.82 -2.76 26.02
CA SER A 346 2.19 -4.16 26.32
C SER A 346 1.97 -4.54 27.77
N SER A 347 1.86 -3.55 28.67
CA SER A 347 1.45 -3.77 30.06
C SER A 347 -0.02 -4.19 30.18
N TYR A 348 -0.83 -3.95 29.14
CA TYR A 348 -2.25 -4.31 29.04
C TYR A 348 -2.47 -5.30 27.88
N PRO A 349 -2.01 -6.56 28.00
CA PRO A 349 -2.12 -7.52 26.88
C PRO A 349 -3.59 -7.79 26.51
N PRO A 350 -3.97 -7.81 25.20
CA PRO A 350 -3.15 -7.70 23.98
C PRO A 350 -3.26 -6.32 23.26
N ALA A 351 -3.33 -5.21 24.00
CA ALA A 351 -3.57 -3.88 23.43
C ALA A 351 -2.48 -3.43 22.44
N ASP A 352 -1.23 -3.75 22.75
CA ASP A 352 -0.06 -3.49 21.91
C ASP A 352 -0.16 -4.14 20.52
N LEU A 353 -0.59 -5.40 20.47
CA LEU A 353 -0.82 -6.13 19.23
C LEU A 353 -1.97 -5.53 18.41
N TRP A 354 -3.03 -5.05 19.06
CA TRP A 354 -4.10 -4.32 18.36
C TRP A 354 -3.58 -3.03 17.73
N LEU A 355 -2.69 -2.30 18.40
CA LEU A 355 -2.08 -1.09 17.83
C LEU A 355 -1.18 -1.42 16.63
N VAL A 356 -0.36 -2.47 16.72
CA VAL A 356 0.44 -2.97 15.57
C VAL A 356 -0.45 -3.38 14.40
N CYS A 357 -1.55 -4.09 14.65
CA CYS A 357 -2.51 -4.46 13.63
C CYS A 357 -3.18 -3.24 12.99
N CYS A 358 -3.61 -2.25 13.78
CA CYS A 358 -4.18 -1.00 13.27
C CYS A 358 -3.19 -0.25 12.39
N TRP A 359 -1.92 -0.24 12.78
CA TRP A 359 -0.84 0.37 12.00
C TRP A 359 -0.63 -0.38 10.68
N LEU A 360 -0.51 -1.70 10.70
CA LEU A 360 -0.39 -2.52 9.48
C LEU A 360 -1.58 -2.31 8.52
N LEU A 361 -2.81 -2.24 9.05
CA LEU A 361 -4.00 -1.95 8.26
C LEU A 361 -3.96 -0.54 7.66
N LEU A 362 -3.53 0.46 8.42
CA LEU A 362 -3.31 1.82 7.88
C LEU A 362 -2.30 1.80 6.74
N LEU A 363 -1.19 1.08 6.89
CA LEU A 363 -0.18 0.96 5.84
C LEU A 363 -0.73 0.25 4.60
N LEU A 364 -1.50 -0.82 4.79
CA LEU A 364 -2.12 -1.59 3.70
C LEU A 364 -3.16 -0.75 2.93
N PHE A 365 -4.13 -0.17 3.63
CA PHE A 365 -5.20 0.62 3.01
C PHE A 365 -4.68 1.93 2.44
N GLY A 366 -3.70 2.57 3.10
CA GLY A 366 -2.97 3.72 2.57
C GLY A 366 -2.28 3.38 1.25
N GLY A 367 -1.53 2.28 1.19
CA GLY A 367 -0.88 1.82 -0.04
C GLY A 367 -1.87 1.48 -1.16
N LEU A 368 -2.93 0.74 -0.83
CA LEU A 368 -3.98 0.40 -1.80
C LEU A 368 -4.66 1.67 -2.33
N TYR A 369 -5.04 2.59 -1.46
CA TYR A 369 -5.67 3.85 -1.86
C TYR A 369 -4.72 4.70 -2.73
N GLY A 370 -3.45 4.80 -2.34
CA GLY A 370 -2.44 5.52 -3.10
C GLY A 370 -2.18 4.93 -4.48
N LEU A 371 -2.09 3.59 -4.58
CA LEU A 371 -1.98 2.89 -5.86
C LEU A 371 -3.23 3.14 -6.73
N LEU A 372 -4.43 2.99 -6.19
CA LEU A 372 -5.66 3.19 -6.96
C LEU A 372 -5.79 4.63 -7.46
N GLU A 373 -5.59 5.63 -6.61
CA GLU A 373 -5.83 7.02 -6.97
C GLU A 373 -4.71 7.62 -7.83
N LEU A 374 -3.44 7.31 -7.54
CA LEU A 374 -2.31 7.84 -8.32
C LEU A 374 -2.22 7.20 -9.71
N LEU A 375 -2.46 5.89 -9.83
CA LEU A 375 -2.51 5.22 -11.15
C LEU A 375 -3.66 5.77 -12.02
N LEU A 376 -4.78 6.14 -11.41
CA LEU A 376 -5.89 6.78 -12.10
C LEU A 376 -5.56 8.21 -12.54
N ARG A 377 -4.97 9.04 -11.67
CA ARG A 377 -4.63 10.43 -12.00
C ARG A 377 -3.54 10.56 -13.05
N TYR A 378 -2.52 9.71 -12.98
CA TYR A 378 -1.46 9.66 -14.00
C TYR A 378 -2.02 9.31 -15.40
N SER A 379 -3.16 8.60 -15.45
CA SER A 379 -3.84 8.28 -16.71
C SER A 379 -4.53 9.49 -17.37
N ASP A 380 -4.93 10.52 -16.62
CA ASP A 380 -5.69 11.67 -17.13
C ASP A 380 -4.82 12.89 -17.49
N GLU A 381 -3.67 13.10 -16.83
CA GLU A 381 -2.93 14.39 -16.90
C GLU A 381 -1.81 14.45 -17.95
N HIS A 382 -1.26 13.32 -18.42
CA HIS A 382 -0.17 13.29 -19.40
C HIS A 382 -0.63 12.77 -20.78
N LYS A 383 -0.93 13.68 -21.72
CA LYS A 383 -1.18 13.34 -23.14
C LYS A 383 0.05 12.75 -23.86
N GLY A 384 1.25 12.84 -23.29
CA GLY A 384 2.52 12.32 -23.85
C GLY A 384 2.88 10.90 -23.42
N ALA A 385 2.28 10.36 -22.35
CA ALA A 385 2.49 8.99 -21.89
C ALA A 385 1.45 8.02 -22.48
N ARG A 386 1.05 8.27 -23.74
CA ARG A 386 -0.07 7.60 -24.46
C ARG A 386 0.06 6.10 -24.62
N GLU A 387 1.25 5.55 -24.49
CA GLU A 387 1.46 4.11 -24.69
C GLU A 387 1.27 3.27 -23.42
N LEU A 388 1.58 3.80 -22.22
CA LEU A 388 1.18 3.15 -20.95
C LEU A 388 -0.33 3.34 -20.66
N GLN A 389 -0.97 4.25 -21.41
CA GLN A 389 -2.27 4.88 -21.15
C GLN A 389 -3.50 4.10 -21.67
N GLN A 390 -3.36 3.21 -22.64
CA GLN A 390 -4.56 2.57 -23.23
C GLN A 390 -5.13 1.41 -22.39
N HIS A 391 -4.36 0.88 -21.44
CA HIS A 391 -4.78 -0.27 -20.62
C HIS A 391 -5.07 0.07 -19.15
N MET A 392 -4.65 1.24 -18.64
CA MET A 392 -4.63 1.60 -17.21
C MET A 392 -5.89 2.32 -16.70
N LYS A 393 -7.03 2.23 -17.40
CA LYS A 393 -8.29 2.79 -16.88
C LYS A 393 -8.87 1.82 -15.85
N VAL A 394 -8.54 2.03 -14.56
CA VAL A 394 -9.16 1.29 -13.45
C VAL A 394 -10.59 1.78 -13.27
N LYS A 395 -11.51 1.22 -14.07
CA LYS A 395 -12.93 1.38 -13.82
C LYS A 395 -13.35 0.31 -12.83
N SER A 396 -14.13 0.70 -11.82
CA SER A 396 -14.94 -0.26 -11.07
C SER A 396 -15.76 -1.04 -12.09
N PHE A 397 -15.67 -2.36 -12.09
CA PHE A 397 -16.31 -3.23 -13.10
C PHE A 397 -15.87 -2.95 -14.55
N GLY A 398 -14.56 -2.99 -14.80
CA GLY A 398 -14.05 -2.79 -16.17
C GLY A 398 -12.54 -2.75 -16.35
N SER A 399 -11.76 -2.99 -15.30
CA SER A 399 -10.31 -2.92 -15.34
C SER A 399 -9.70 -4.08 -16.13
N SER A 400 -8.64 -3.81 -16.91
CA SER A 400 -7.89 -4.88 -17.59
C SER A 400 -7.20 -5.80 -16.56
N PRO A 401 -7.23 -7.14 -16.74
CA PRO A 401 -6.60 -8.08 -15.81
C PRO A 401 -5.10 -7.84 -15.62
N GLN A 402 -4.44 -7.23 -16.60
CA GLN A 402 -3.02 -6.87 -16.55
C GLN A 402 -2.71 -5.81 -15.50
N VAL A 403 -3.56 -4.79 -15.41
CA VAL A 403 -3.42 -3.71 -14.44
C VAL A 403 -3.58 -4.25 -13.03
N LEU A 404 -4.50 -5.20 -12.86
CA LEU A 404 -4.75 -5.80 -11.58
C LEU A 404 -3.58 -6.68 -11.12
N LEU A 405 -2.97 -7.45 -12.02
CA LEU A 405 -1.75 -8.21 -11.74
C LEU A 405 -0.59 -7.30 -11.32
N LEU A 406 -0.38 -6.20 -12.07
CA LEU A 406 0.59 -5.18 -11.71
C LEU A 406 0.30 -4.56 -10.33
N LEU A 407 -0.98 -4.25 -10.06
CA LEU A 407 -1.43 -3.72 -8.77
C LEU A 407 -1.12 -4.68 -7.62
N SER A 408 -1.34 -5.99 -7.78
CA SER A 408 -0.98 -6.97 -6.73
C SER A 408 0.52 -7.03 -6.46
N ALA A 409 1.36 -6.98 -7.49
CA ALA A 409 2.81 -7.01 -7.31
C ALA A 409 3.32 -5.71 -6.66
N LEU A 410 2.80 -4.55 -7.07
CA LEU A 410 3.12 -3.27 -6.43
C LEU A 410 2.66 -3.25 -4.97
N LEU A 411 1.45 -3.73 -4.68
CA LEU A 411 0.93 -3.78 -3.32
C LEU A 411 1.70 -4.78 -2.45
N ALA A 412 2.16 -5.91 -2.99
CA ALA A 412 3.05 -6.84 -2.27
C ALA A 412 4.39 -6.20 -1.91
N ASN A 413 5.01 -5.45 -2.84
CA ASN A 413 6.23 -4.68 -2.57
C ASN A 413 5.98 -3.57 -1.53
N HIS A 414 4.83 -2.89 -1.61
CA HIS A 414 4.43 -1.91 -0.60
C HIS A 414 4.29 -2.54 0.80
N ILE A 415 3.68 -3.74 0.89
CA ILE A 415 3.56 -4.49 2.15
C ILE A 415 4.94 -4.81 2.74
N LEU A 416 5.91 -5.19 1.90
CA LEU A 416 7.29 -5.43 2.34
C LEU A 416 7.93 -4.16 2.93
N ALA A 417 7.81 -3.02 2.24
CA ALA A 417 8.31 -1.73 2.75
C ALA A 417 7.60 -1.29 4.03
N ALA A 418 6.28 -1.50 4.12
CA ALA A 418 5.47 -1.23 5.29
C ALA A 418 5.93 -2.05 6.51
N ALA A 419 6.24 -3.34 6.31
CA ALA A 419 6.78 -4.19 7.36
C ALA A 419 8.14 -3.66 7.85
N LEU A 420 9.05 -3.29 6.93
CA LEU A 420 10.35 -2.68 7.27
C LEU A 420 10.20 -1.35 8.01
N CYS A 421 9.17 -0.56 7.68
CA CYS A 421 8.89 0.72 8.33
C CYS A 421 8.68 0.55 9.84
N ILE A 422 7.96 -0.49 10.29
CA ILE A 422 7.72 -0.77 11.71
C ILE A 422 9.04 -0.99 12.47
N PHE A 423 9.98 -1.75 11.88
CA PHE A 423 11.31 -1.97 12.47
C PHE A 423 12.19 -0.71 12.50
N THR A 424 11.86 0.30 11.70
CA THR A 424 12.54 1.60 11.75
C THR A 424 11.86 2.60 12.66
N ALA A 425 10.53 2.54 12.79
CA ALA A 425 9.72 3.45 13.57
C ALA A 425 9.69 3.06 15.06
N ALA A 426 9.62 1.77 15.37
CA ALA A 426 9.64 1.23 16.74
C ALA A 426 10.72 0.12 16.85
N PRO A 427 12.01 0.47 16.70
CA PRO A 427 13.08 -0.52 16.60
C PRO A 427 13.26 -1.38 17.86
N GLN A 428 12.99 -0.86 19.07
CA GLN A 428 13.13 -1.63 20.30
C GLN A 428 11.98 -2.64 20.44
N TYR A 429 10.74 -2.16 20.33
CA TYR A 429 9.56 -3.01 20.48
C TYR A 429 9.45 -4.03 19.34
N ALA A 430 9.71 -3.66 18.08
CA ALA A 430 9.62 -4.61 16.96
C ALA A 430 10.70 -5.71 17.00
N SER A 431 11.87 -5.42 17.58
CA SER A 431 12.99 -6.37 17.62
C SER A 431 12.97 -7.26 18.86
N PHE A 432 12.57 -6.73 20.01
CA PHE A 432 12.64 -7.43 21.31
C PHE A 432 11.28 -7.57 22.00
N GLY A 433 10.24 -6.87 21.54
CA GLY A 433 8.96 -6.82 22.26
C GLY A 433 9.11 -6.11 23.60
N ASN A 434 8.49 -6.67 24.64
CA ASN A 434 8.55 -6.16 26.01
C ASN A 434 9.62 -6.85 26.89
N GLN A 435 10.62 -7.49 26.29
CA GLN A 435 11.67 -8.19 27.01
C GLN A 435 12.57 -7.23 27.79
N MET A 436 12.81 -7.56 29.07
CA MET A 436 13.74 -6.87 29.96
C MET A 436 14.81 -7.87 30.43
N PHE A 437 16.00 -7.39 30.77
CA PHE A 437 17.03 -8.20 31.41
C PHE A 437 17.61 -7.44 32.61
N THR A 438 18.02 -8.17 33.64
CA THR A 438 18.72 -7.62 34.81
C THR A 438 20.22 -7.78 34.60
N PRO A 439 21.01 -6.70 34.57
CA PRO A 439 22.47 -6.80 34.47
C PRO A 439 23.05 -7.56 35.67
N HIS A 440 24.16 -8.27 35.46
CA HIS A 440 24.86 -9.00 36.53
C HIS A 440 25.34 -8.09 37.68
N ASN A 441 25.41 -6.77 37.46
CA ASN A 441 25.82 -5.78 38.46
C ASN A 441 24.72 -5.48 39.50
N GLY A 442 23.56 -6.16 39.47
CA GLY A 442 22.48 -5.98 40.45
C GLY A 442 21.69 -4.67 40.31
N SER A 443 21.82 -3.99 39.17
CA SER A 443 21.02 -2.81 38.82
C SER A 443 19.60 -3.19 38.41
N ASP A 444 18.69 -2.21 38.41
CA ASP A 444 17.30 -2.36 37.95
C ASP A 444 17.21 -3.00 36.56
N ALA A 445 16.07 -3.65 36.29
CA ALA A 445 15.82 -4.30 35.01
C ALA A 445 15.82 -3.27 33.86
N ILE A 446 16.61 -3.54 32.81
CA ILE A 446 16.76 -2.67 31.64
C ILE A 446 16.14 -3.36 30.42
N SER A 447 15.59 -2.58 29.49
CA SER A 447 15.06 -3.10 28.22
C SER A 447 16.14 -3.75 27.37
N CYS A 448 15.79 -4.86 26.72
CA CYS A 448 16.70 -5.57 25.83
C CYS A 448 17.20 -4.68 24.67
N SER A 449 18.49 -4.79 24.37
CA SER A 449 19.15 -4.09 23.27
C SER A 449 20.00 -5.06 22.43
N LEU A 450 20.36 -4.65 21.21
CA LEU A 450 21.19 -5.45 20.32
C LEU A 450 22.55 -5.78 20.93
N HIS A 451 23.11 -4.86 21.71
CA HIS A 451 24.39 -5.05 22.41
C HIS A 451 24.25 -6.08 23.54
N ALA A 452 23.18 -5.99 24.33
CA ALA A 452 22.88 -6.98 25.37
C ALA A 452 22.69 -8.39 24.77
N ALA A 453 21.97 -8.49 23.65
CA ALA A 453 21.79 -9.76 22.94
C ALA A 453 23.13 -10.30 22.39
N ALA A 454 23.99 -9.44 21.85
CA ALA A 454 25.32 -9.82 21.38
C ALA A 454 26.27 -10.26 22.52
N ALA A 455 26.11 -9.70 23.72
CA ALA A 455 26.86 -10.06 24.92
C ALA A 455 26.45 -11.40 25.55
N GLY A 456 25.52 -12.15 24.92
CA GLY A 456 25.09 -13.46 25.40
C GLY A 456 24.09 -13.43 26.55
N THR A 457 23.40 -12.30 26.77
CA THR A 457 22.29 -12.22 27.76
C THR A 457 21.05 -13.01 27.29
N SER A 458 20.05 -13.14 28.16
CA SER A 458 18.77 -13.82 27.88
C SER A 458 17.88 -13.14 26.81
N CYS A 459 18.27 -11.99 26.28
CA CYS A 459 17.52 -11.25 25.26
C CYS A 459 17.52 -11.98 23.90
N ARG A 460 16.33 -12.28 23.36
CA ARG A 460 16.17 -12.89 22.03
C ARG A 460 15.51 -11.92 21.05
N LEU A 461 16.10 -11.81 19.85
CA LEU A 461 15.52 -11.03 18.75
C LEU A 461 14.36 -11.78 18.11
N THR A 462 13.40 -11.02 17.57
CA THR A 462 12.45 -11.52 16.57
C THR A 462 13.20 -12.08 15.36
N ILE A 463 12.62 -13.10 14.72
CA ILE A 463 13.23 -13.78 13.58
C ILE A 463 13.43 -12.81 12.42
N PHE A 464 12.44 -11.94 12.19
CA PHE A 464 12.54 -10.91 11.17
C PHE A 464 13.65 -9.90 11.47
N ALA A 465 13.80 -9.42 12.72
CA ALA A 465 14.89 -8.53 13.10
C ALA A 465 16.26 -9.20 12.98
N ALA A 466 16.37 -10.48 13.34
CA ALA A 466 17.58 -11.27 13.17
C ALA A 466 17.96 -11.44 11.69
N ALA A 467 16.99 -11.67 10.82
CA ALA A 467 17.22 -11.73 9.37
C ALA A 467 17.62 -10.35 8.81
N LEU A 468 16.91 -9.29 9.20
CA LEU A 468 17.16 -7.93 8.75
C LEU A 468 18.55 -7.43 9.18
N SER A 469 18.95 -7.67 10.44
CA SER A 469 20.27 -7.27 10.93
C SER A 469 21.41 -7.97 10.19
N ARG A 470 21.27 -9.27 9.89
CA ARG A 470 22.26 -10.02 9.10
C ARG A 470 22.41 -9.49 7.68
N VAL A 471 21.32 -9.11 7.02
CA VAL A 471 21.35 -8.62 5.63
C VAL A 471 21.71 -7.14 5.56
N ALA A 472 21.19 -6.31 6.46
CA ALA A 472 21.36 -4.86 6.45
C ALA A 472 22.78 -4.42 6.81
N PHE A 473 23.46 -5.14 7.71
CA PHE A 473 24.83 -4.82 8.13
C PHE A 473 25.90 -5.69 7.47
N ALA A 474 25.51 -6.64 6.60
CA ALA A 474 26.49 -7.34 5.79
C ALA A 474 27.19 -6.34 4.88
N ILE A 475 28.51 -6.23 5.03
CA ILE A 475 29.37 -5.37 4.21
C ILE A 475 29.49 -6.01 2.82
N ASP A 476 29.17 -5.27 1.75
CA ASP A 476 29.49 -5.73 0.37
C ASP A 476 30.89 -5.24 0.03
N TRP A 477 31.81 -6.18 -0.18
CA TRP A 477 33.15 -5.90 -0.70
C TRP A 477 33.07 -5.90 -2.24
N ASN A 478 32.61 -4.79 -2.81
CA ASN A 478 32.85 -4.54 -4.23
C ASN A 478 34.25 -3.93 -4.32
N GLY A 479 35.19 -4.57 -5.02
CA GLY A 479 36.62 -4.25 -5.12
C GLY A 479 37.02 -2.84 -5.61
N ALA A 480 36.19 -1.83 -5.42
CA ALA A 480 36.52 -0.42 -5.54
C ALA A 480 35.95 0.35 -4.33
N ALA A 481 36.81 0.55 -3.31
CA ALA A 481 36.83 1.69 -2.38
C ALA A 481 35.59 2.07 -1.53
N ALA A 482 34.53 1.26 -1.40
CA ALA A 482 33.44 1.57 -0.45
C ALA A 482 32.80 0.32 0.17
N ALA A 483 33.37 -0.16 1.27
CA ALA A 483 32.72 -1.09 2.20
C ALA A 483 31.53 -0.38 2.87
N THR A 484 30.39 -0.31 2.19
CA THR A 484 29.17 0.34 2.72
C THR A 484 28.03 -0.68 2.80
N PRO A 485 27.30 -0.74 3.92
CA PRO A 485 26.06 -1.51 4.01
C PRO A 485 24.98 -0.83 3.15
N THR A 486 24.95 -1.19 1.87
CA THR A 486 24.08 -0.59 0.83
C THR A 486 22.61 -0.61 1.22
N LEU A 487 22.14 -1.71 1.80
CA LEU A 487 20.76 -1.85 2.26
C LEU A 487 20.42 -0.89 3.41
N ALA A 488 21.30 -0.73 4.40
CA ALA A 488 21.08 0.19 5.52
C ALA A 488 21.04 1.65 5.04
N ALA A 489 21.95 2.04 4.14
CA ALA A 489 21.97 3.36 3.53
C ALA A 489 20.70 3.63 2.71
N LEU A 490 20.26 2.64 1.92
CA LEU A 490 19.04 2.73 1.10
C LEU A 490 17.80 2.92 1.98
N LEU A 491 17.67 2.15 3.07
CA LEU A 491 16.56 2.29 4.02
C LEU A 491 16.58 3.65 4.72
N TYR A 492 17.75 4.13 5.12
CA TYR A 492 17.91 5.44 5.75
C TYR A 492 17.48 6.58 4.83
N CYS A 493 18.02 6.62 3.61
CA CYS A 493 17.67 7.64 2.62
C CYS A 493 16.21 7.54 2.16
N GLY A 494 15.72 6.31 1.94
CA GLY A 494 14.34 6.07 1.54
C GLY A 494 13.32 6.56 2.57
N ASN A 495 13.60 6.35 3.86
CA ASN A 495 12.74 6.82 4.94
C ASN A 495 12.71 8.36 5.06
N TRP A 496 13.83 9.05 4.83
CA TRP A 496 13.85 10.52 4.77
C TRP A 496 13.03 11.05 3.59
N LEU A 497 13.19 10.46 2.40
CA LEU A 497 12.42 10.83 1.22
C LEU A 497 10.93 10.58 1.42
N PHE A 498 10.56 9.45 2.01
CA PHE A 498 9.18 9.14 2.37
C PHE A 498 8.59 10.20 3.31
N LEU A 499 9.33 10.57 4.38
CA LEU A 499 8.90 11.58 5.34
C LEU A 499 8.66 12.93 4.66
N ALA A 500 9.60 13.37 3.80
CA ALA A 500 9.48 14.61 3.04
C ALA A 500 8.26 14.59 2.10
N CYS A 501 8.04 13.47 1.39
CA CYS A 501 6.89 13.31 0.48
C CYS A 501 5.54 13.33 1.23
N VAL A 502 5.42 12.64 2.37
CA VAL A 502 4.18 12.66 3.17
C VAL A 502 3.89 14.05 3.69
N LEU A 503 4.89 14.73 4.27
CA LEU A 503 4.73 16.09 4.78
C LEU A 503 4.38 17.08 3.66
N GLY A 504 5.00 16.95 2.49
CA GLY A 504 4.66 17.73 1.31
C GLY A 504 3.23 17.51 0.84
N CYS A 505 2.76 16.24 0.80
CA CYS A 505 1.39 15.91 0.44
C CYS A 505 0.36 16.45 1.45
N LEU A 506 0.66 16.35 2.75
CA LEU A 506 -0.19 16.90 3.81
C LEU A 506 -0.26 18.43 3.75
N ALA A 507 0.88 19.11 3.58
CA ALA A 507 0.95 20.55 3.41
C ALA A 507 0.17 21.00 2.17
N TYR A 508 0.42 20.37 1.01
CA TYR A 508 -0.32 20.66 -0.23
C TYR A 508 -1.83 20.46 -0.04
N GLY A 509 -2.22 19.36 0.61
CA GLY A 509 -3.61 19.03 0.90
C GLY A 509 -4.30 20.01 1.88
N ALA A 510 -3.54 20.67 2.75
CA ALA A 510 -4.00 21.69 3.67
C ALA A 510 -4.07 23.08 3.02
N PHE A 511 -3.03 23.50 2.30
CA PHE A 511 -2.93 24.83 1.70
C PHE A 511 -3.81 25.02 0.45
N PHE A 512 -3.82 24.05 -0.48
CA PHE A 512 -4.45 24.24 -1.79
C PHE A 512 -5.90 23.73 -1.88
N ARG A 513 -6.49 23.20 -0.80
CA ARG A 513 -7.88 22.71 -0.79
C ARG A 513 -8.77 23.30 0.30
N LEU A 514 -8.41 24.48 0.84
CA LEU A 514 -9.36 25.39 1.50
C LEU A 514 -10.33 26.06 0.51
N SER A 515 -10.08 25.96 -0.80
CA SER A 515 -11.07 26.30 -1.84
C SER A 515 -11.78 25.05 -2.34
N PRO A 516 -13.08 24.85 -2.02
CA PRO A 516 -13.92 23.86 -2.66
C PRO A 516 -14.30 24.37 -4.06
N SER A 517 -13.36 24.37 -4.98
CA SER A 517 -13.62 24.67 -6.38
C SER A 517 -12.72 23.74 -7.17
N HIS A 518 -13.31 22.75 -7.84
CA HIS A 518 -12.84 22.19 -9.12
C HIS A 518 -13.62 20.92 -9.53
N LEU A 519 -14.40 20.31 -8.62
CA LEU A 519 -15.40 19.29 -9.01
C LEU A 519 -16.77 19.89 -9.43
N SER A 520 -16.83 21.22 -9.63
CA SER A 520 -17.97 21.95 -10.20
C SER A 520 -17.68 22.49 -11.61
N ASN A 521 -16.41 22.50 -12.05
CA ASN A 521 -16.03 23.11 -13.33
C ASN A 521 -15.85 22.10 -14.47
N ALA A 522 -15.98 20.80 -14.20
CA ALA A 522 -16.09 19.79 -15.26
C ALA A 522 -17.51 19.68 -15.83
N LEU A 523 -18.50 20.33 -15.21
CA LEU A 523 -19.90 20.39 -15.65
C LEU A 523 -20.53 21.73 -15.21
N GLY A 524 -19.97 22.84 -15.71
CA GLY A 524 -20.60 24.16 -15.68
C GLY A 524 -20.74 24.68 -17.12
N PRO A 525 -21.78 25.45 -17.44
CA PRO A 525 -22.20 25.68 -18.83
C PRO A 525 -21.11 26.44 -19.59
N GLN A 526 -20.68 25.88 -20.72
CA GLN A 526 -20.02 26.68 -21.76
C GLN A 526 -21.00 27.79 -22.18
N HIS A 527 -20.68 29.02 -21.82
CA HIS A 527 -21.24 30.21 -22.47
C HIS A 527 -20.90 30.13 -23.96
N PRO A 528 -21.88 30.20 -24.88
CA PRO A 528 -21.61 30.20 -26.30
C PRO A 528 -21.32 31.62 -26.77
N SER A 529 -20.05 31.95 -26.93
CA SER A 529 -19.63 32.96 -27.90
C SER A 529 -18.48 32.36 -28.71
N ALA A 530 -18.71 32.17 -30.01
CA ALA A 530 -17.83 31.59 -31.02
C ALA A 530 -17.79 30.06 -31.09
N ALA A 531 -18.82 29.46 -31.72
CA ALA A 531 -18.75 28.15 -32.37
C ALA A 531 -19.86 28.09 -33.42
N SER A 532 -19.62 28.68 -34.60
CA SER A 532 -20.48 28.58 -35.78
C SER A 532 -20.01 27.50 -36.78
N ASP A 533 -18.91 26.79 -36.52
CA ASP A 533 -18.20 26.06 -37.59
C ASP A 533 -18.09 24.53 -37.39
N ASP A 534 -18.61 23.95 -36.29
CA ASP A 534 -18.45 22.50 -36.01
C ASP A 534 -19.75 21.68 -36.21
N LEU A 535 -20.79 22.24 -36.84
CA LEU A 535 -22.08 21.55 -37.00
C LEU A 535 -22.16 20.61 -38.22
N ASP A 536 -21.14 20.60 -39.09
CA ASP A 536 -21.13 19.77 -40.31
C ASP A 536 -20.62 18.33 -40.08
N ASP A 537 -19.88 18.06 -39.00
CA ASP A 537 -19.27 16.73 -38.75
C ASP A 537 -20.21 15.71 -38.07
N LEU A 538 -21.34 16.16 -37.51
CA LEU A 538 -22.31 15.29 -36.84
C LEU A 538 -23.41 14.76 -37.77
N ALA A 539 -23.56 15.34 -38.96
CA ALA A 539 -24.50 14.87 -39.98
C ALA A 539 -24.00 13.64 -40.77
N VAL A 540 -22.68 13.38 -40.78
CA VAL A 540 -22.07 12.28 -41.57
C VAL A 540 -22.21 10.91 -40.90
N LEU A 541 -22.45 10.85 -39.59
CA LEU A 541 -22.55 9.58 -38.85
C LEU A 541 -23.91 8.89 -38.98
N ASP A 542 -25.00 9.62 -39.27
CA ASP A 542 -26.35 9.04 -39.36
C ASP A 542 -26.59 8.28 -40.69
N GLU A 543 -25.85 8.63 -41.75
CA GLU A 543 -25.95 7.96 -43.06
C GLU A 543 -25.28 6.57 -43.08
N SER A 544 -24.27 6.35 -42.23
CA SER A 544 -23.50 5.09 -42.18
C SER A 544 -24.24 3.92 -41.51
N THR A 545 -25.29 4.20 -40.73
CA THR A 545 -26.03 3.19 -39.95
C THR A 545 -27.21 2.56 -40.70
N ARG A 546 -27.54 3.06 -41.91
CA ARG A 546 -28.63 2.52 -42.75
C ARG A 546 -28.23 1.39 -43.72
N LEU A 547 -26.96 0.99 -43.77
CA LEU A 547 -26.44 0.02 -44.75
C LEU A 547 -26.12 -1.39 -44.22
N ILE A 548 -26.52 -1.74 -42.99
CA ILE A 548 -26.31 -3.10 -42.41
C ILE A 548 -27.65 -3.74 -42.00
N ALA A 549 -28.63 -3.68 -42.89
CA ALA A 549 -29.84 -4.47 -42.79
C ALA A 549 -30.28 -4.94 -44.19
N VAL A 550 -29.51 -5.86 -44.78
CA VAL A 550 -29.94 -6.91 -45.72
C VAL A 550 -29.11 -8.15 -45.47
#